data_AF-A0A182S7A8-F1
#
_entry.id   AF-A0A182S7A8-F1
#
_cell.length_a   1.000
_cell.length_b   1.000
_cell.length_c   1.000
_cell.angle_alpha   90.00
_cell.angle_beta   90.00
_cell.angle_gamma   90.00
#
_symmetry.space_group_name_H-M   'P 1'
#
loop_
_entity.id
_entity.type
_entity.pdbx_description
1 polymer ?
#
loop_
_entity_poly.entity_id
_entity_poly.type
_entity_poly.pdbx_seq_one_letter_code
_entity_poly.pdbx_strand_id
1 'polypeptide(L)'
;IDECQTGEVCNRRHDICTNIGGSYRCTTIECPYGYRHDADRRNRCERTSRYCNTGDMECIRRPHSYSYNFLTIVSNILLPPEGRGLFTLAGPSHFQMIDFDLKLITVDAAPHVKPVDIHYFGLEKRTNEAQLNLRKSIEGPQDIELELSMSVFQNGELYGTNVAKLFLMISAYEY
;
A
#
# COMPACT_ATOMS: atom_id res chain seq x y z
N ILE A 1 2.51 -22.24 -10.93
CA ILE A 1 1.87 -21.75 -12.17
C ILE A 1 1.77 -20.24 -12.00
N ASP A 2 1.85 -19.46 -13.07
CA ASP A 2 1.61 -18.02 -13.04
C ASP A 2 0.31 -17.76 -13.80
N GLU A 3 -0.79 -17.75 -13.07
CA GLU A 3 -2.14 -17.57 -13.61
C GLU A 3 -2.29 -16.16 -14.20
N CYS A 4 -1.65 -15.15 -13.60
CA CYS A 4 -1.71 -13.78 -14.10
C CYS A 4 -1.05 -13.57 -15.48
N GLN A 5 -0.07 -14.39 -15.87
CA GLN A 5 0.52 -14.36 -17.21
C GLN A 5 -0.40 -14.93 -18.30
N THR A 6 -1.39 -15.75 -17.94
CA THR A 6 -2.31 -16.36 -18.92
C THR A 6 -3.34 -15.36 -19.49
N GLY A 7 -3.53 -14.20 -18.84
CA GLY A 7 -4.29 -13.06 -19.36
C GLY A 7 -5.83 -13.18 -19.28
N GLU A 8 -6.38 -14.38 -19.11
CA GLU A 8 -7.84 -14.62 -19.14
C GLU A 8 -8.48 -14.84 -17.75
N VAL A 9 -7.72 -14.69 -16.67
CA VAL A 9 -8.20 -15.05 -15.32
C VAL A 9 -9.02 -13.96 -14.61
N CYS A 10 -8.83 -12.69 -14.98
CA CYS A 10 -9.56 -11.56 -14.40
C CYS A 10 -10.35 -10.82 -15.48
N ASN A 11 -11.65 -10.60 -15.25
CA ASN A 11 -12.60 -10.18 -16.29
C ASN A 11 -13.08 -8.72 -16.17
N ARG A 12 -12.81 -8.01 -15.07
CA ARG A 12 -13.27 -6.63 -14.90
C ARG A 12 -12.22 -5.61 -15.34
N ARG A 13 -12.68 -4.45 -15.80
CA ARG A 13 -11.85 -3.39 -16.42
C ARG A 13 -10.70 -2.87 -15.54
N HIS A 14 -10.87 -2.88 -14.23
CA HIS A 14 -9.88 -2.39 -13.25
C HIS A 14 -9.45 -3.50 -12.28
N ASP A 15 -9.51 -4.75 -12.73
CA ASP A 15 -8.93 -5.85 -11.97
C ASP A 15 -7.41 -5.81 -12.04
N ILE A 16 -6.79 -6.08 -10.90
CA ILE A 16 -5.39 -6.43 -10.78
C ILE A 16 -5.31 -7.89 -10.37
N CYS A 17 -4.66 -8.70 -11.20
CA CYS A 17 -4.33 -10.07 -10.87
C CYS A 17 -3.08 -10.10 -9.98
N THR A 18 -3.12 -10.91 -8.92
CA THR A 18 -1.99 -11.13 -8.01
C THR A 18 -1.85 -12.62 -7.75
N ASN A 19 -0.69 -13.20 -8.11
CA ASN A 19 -0.38 -14.59 -7.79
C ASN A 19 0.01 -14.70 -6.32
N ILE A 20 -0.52 -15.71 -5.63
CA ILE A 20 -0.25 -16.04 -4.23
C ILE A 20 0.33 -17.46 -4.19
N GLY A 21 1.12 -17.83 -3.18
CA GLY A 21 1.56 -19.22 -3.04
C GLY A 21 0.36 -20.18 -3.09
N GLY A 22 0.31 -21.04 -4.12
CA GLY A 22 -0.78 -22.01 -4.33
C GLY A 22 -2.10 -21.46 -4.87
N SER A 23 -2.23 -20.17 -5.20
CA SER A 23 -3.47 -19.60 -5.77
C SER A 23 -3.24 -18.27 -6.51
N TYR A 24 -4.30 -17.61 -6.94
CA TYR A 24 -4.26 -16.23 -7.45
C TYR A 24 -5.51 -15.48 -7.00
N ARG A 25 -5.46 -14.15 -7.05
CA ARG A 25 -6.58 -13.28 -6.70
C ARG A 25 -6.73 -12.15 -7.69
N CYS A 26 -7.96 -11.91 -8.14
CA CYS A 26 -8.35 -10.73 -8.89
C CYS A 26 -8.94 -9.69 -7.94
N THR A 27 -8.31 -8.53 -7.84
CA THR A 27 -8.81 -7.42 -7.01
C THR A 27 -9.22 -6.25 -7.88
N THR A 28 -10.50 -5.88 -7.84
CA THR A 28 -10.98 -4.68 -8.53
C THR A 28 -10.64 -3.44 -7.71
N ILE A 29 -9.95 -2.48 -8.31
CA ILE A 29 -9.74 -1.18 -7.66
C ILE A 29 -10.96 -0.30 -7.91
N GLU A 30 -11.51 0.23 -6.81
CA GLU A 30 -12.56 1.23 -6.85
C GLU A 30 -12.03 2.55 -6.28
N CYS A 31 -12.03 3.60 -7.10
CA CYS A 31 -11.60 4.91 -6.64
C CYS A 31 -12.65 5.54 -5.72
N PRO A 32 -12.24 6.14 -4.59
CA PRO A 32 -13.17 6.80 -3.68
C PRO A 32 -13.84 8.01 -4.33
N TYR A 33 -14.94 8.49 -3.74
CA TYR A 33 -15.67 9.65 -4.24
C TYR A 33 -14.75 10.88 -4.40
N GLY A 34 -14.82 11.53 -5.56
CA GLY A 34 -13.96 12.64 -5.93
C GLY A 34 -12.62 12.24 -6.54
N TYR A 35 -12.37 10.94 -6.74
CA TYR A 35 -11.18 10.40 -7.41
C TYR A 35 -11.58 9.62 -8.67
N ARG A 36 -10.64 9.53 -9.60
CA ARG A 36 -10.77 8.76 -10.84
C ARG A 36 -9.52 7.93 -11.07
N HIS A 37 -9.63 6.86 -11.85
CA HIS A 37 -8.46 6.06 -12.22
C HIS A 37 -7.45 6.93 -12.99
N ASP A 38 -6.19 6.79 -12.64
CA ASP A 38 -5.06 7.33 -13.38
C ASP A 38 -5.03 6.68 -14.77
N ALA A 39 -4.83 7.49 -15.81
CA ALA A 39 -4.88 7.02 -17.20
C ALA A 39 -3.66 6.14 -17.55
N ASP A 40 -2.53 6.40 -16.89
CA ASP A 40 -1.25 5.75 -17.17
C ASP A 40 -0.99 4.59 -16.19
N ARG A 41 -1.57 4.66 -14.98
CA ARG A 41 -1.33 3.69 -13.90
C ARG A 41 -2.61 3.06 -13.40
N ARG A 42 -2.88 1.82 -13.82
CA ARG A 42 -4.09 1.06 -13.43
C ARG A 42 -4.27 0.90 -11.93
N ASN A 43 -3.17 0.91 -11.16
CA ASN A 43 -3.17 0.75 -9.71
C ASN A 43 -3.26 2.06 -8.93
N ARG A 44 -3.67 3.16 -9.57
CA ARG A 44 -3.68 4.49 -8.97
C ARG A 44 -4.99 5.22 -9.23
N CYS A 45 -5.45 5.91 -8.20
CA CYS A 45 -6.56 6.85 -8.27
C CYS A 45 -6.02 8.26 -8.04
N GLU A 46 -6.34 9.18 -8.93
CA GLU A 46 -6.00 10.60 -8.79
C GLU A 46 -7.23 11.41 -8.46
N ARG A 47 -7.03 12.46 -7.66
CA ARG A 47 -8.08 13.38 -7.32
C ARG A 47 -8.61 14.10 -8.58
N THR A 48 -9.92 14.21 -8.68
CA THR A 48 -10.58 14.82 -9.85
C THR A 48 -10.34 16.34 -9.89
N SER A 49 -10.51 17.03 -8.76
CA SER A 49 -10.13 18.43 -8.63
C SER A 49 -8.66 18.53 -8.25
N ARG A 50 -7.86 19.17 -9.11
CA ARG A 50 -6.43 19.42 -8.85
C ARG A 50 -6.19 20.66 -7.98
N TYR A 51 -7.19 21.54 -7.89
CA TYR A 51 -7.07 22.82 -7.20
C TYR A 51 -7.98 22.82 -5.97
N CYS A 52 -7.46 23.42 -4.90
CA CYS A 52 -8.22 23.76 -3.72
C CYS A 52 -8.48 25.26 -3.70
N ASN A 53 -9.70 25.64 -3.34
CA ASN A 53 -10.01 27.04 -3.08
C ASN A 53 -9.21 27.52 -1.87
N THR A 54 -8.84 28.79 -1.86
CA THR A 54 -8.12 29.40 -0.73
C THR A 54 -8.93 29.22 0.57
N GLY A 55 -8.32 28.61 1.58
CA GLY A 55 -8.96 28.35 2.88
C GLY A 55 -9.78 27.06 2.97
N ASP A 56 -9.93 26.29 1.89
CA ASP A 56 -10.57 24.97 1.92
C ASP A 56 -9.61 23.93 2.50
N MET A 57 -9.53 23.89 3.83
CA MET A 57 -8.64 22.98 4.57
C MET A 57 -9.04 21.52 4.40
N GLU A 58 -10.32 21.23 4.17
CA GLU A 58 -10.77 19.86 3.89
C GLU A 58 -10.20 19.39 2.54
N CYS A 59 -10.24 20.26 1.54
CA CYS A 59 -9.63 19.99 0.25
C CYS A 59 -8.11 19.80 0.39
N ILE A 60 -7.40 20.67 1.09
CA ILE A 60 -5.93 20.60 1.21
C ILE A 60 -5.49 19.32 1.92
N ARG A 61 -6.25 18.85 2.92
CA ARG A 61 -5.95 17.62 3.67
C ARG A 61 -6.28 16.34 2.90
N ARG A 62 -7.12 16.40 1.87
CA ARG A 62 -7.42 15.24 1.03
C ARG A 62 -6.21 14.90 0.16
N PRO A 63 -5.82 13.62 0.06
CA PRO A 63 -4.64 13.24 -0.70
C PRO A 63 -4.81 13.52 -2.20
N HIS A 64 -3.71 13.82 -2.89
CA HIS A 64 -3.69 13.99 -4.34
C HIS A 64 -3.91 12.69 -5.08
N SER A 65 -3.39 11.58 -4.54
CA SER A 65 -3.58 10.27 -5.12
C SER A 65 -3.55 9.16 -4.07
N TYR A 66 -4.23 8.06 -4.42
CA TYR A 66 -4.14 6.76 -3.77
C TYR A 66 -3.43 5.80 -4.72
N SER A 67 -2.38 5.12 -4.26
CA SER A 67 -1.82 3.96 -4.96
C SER A 67 -2.23 2.67 -4.24
N TYR A 68 -2.53 1.63 -4.99
CA TYR A 68 -2.93 0.32 -4.49
C TYR A 68 -1.83 -0.66 -4.85
N ASN A 69 -1.24 -1.30 -3.85
CA ASN A 69 -0.08 -2.17 -4.02
C ASN A 69 -0.39 -3.50 -3.37
N PHE A 70 -0.27 -4.58 -4.14
CA PHE A 70 -0.57 -5.93 -3.69
C PHE A 70 0.75 -6.69 -3.55
N LEU A 71 1.04 -7.16 -2.33
CA LEU A 71 2.29 -7.82 -1.98
C LEU A 71 1.98 -9.22 -1.48
N THR A 72 2.69 -10.22 -1.99
CA THR A 72 2.47 -11.62 -1.58
C THR A 72 3.66 -12.14 -0.80
N ILE A 73 3.37 -12.80 0.33
CA ILE A 73 4.40 -13.34 1.23
C ILE A 73 3.99 -14.77 1.60
N VAL A 74 4.96 -15.69 1.66
CA VAL A 74 4.73 -17.05 2.13
C VAL A 74 4.61 -17.09 3.67
N SER A 75 3.87 -18.07 4.19
CA SER A 75 3.77 -18.31 5.64
C SER A 75 5.16 -18.57 6.23
N ASN A 76 5.38 -18.10 7.46
CA ASN A 76 6.58 -18.38 8.25
C ASN A 76 7.91 -18.10 7.50
N ILE A 77 7.90 -17.11 6.62
CA ILE A 77 9.08 -16.73 5.85
C ILE A 77 10.28 -16.47 6.76
N LEU A 78 11.44 -16.98 6.37
CA LEU A 78 12.70 -16.72 7.06
C LEU A 78 13.09 -15.25 6.85
N LEU A 79 13.33 -14.54 7.96
CA LEU A 79 13.76 -13.15 7.95
C LEU A 79 15.21 -13.04 8.39
N PRO A 80 16.01 -12.16 7.74
CA PRO A 80 17.31 -11.81 8.27
C PRO A 80 17.17 -10.97 9.55
N PRO A 81 18.23 -10.83 10.37
CA PRO A 81 18.18 -10.11 11.65
C PRO A 81 17.67 -8.66 11.53
N GLU A 82 17.97 -7.98 10.44
CA GLU A 82 17.54 -6.61 10.13
C GLU A 82 16.07 -6.51 9.68
N GLY A 83 15.43 -7.64 9.37
CA GLY A 83 14.11 -7.70 8.75
C GLY A 83 14.18 -7.61 7.21
N ARG A 84 13.02 -7.59 6.56
CA ARG A 84 12.93 -7.58 5.09
C ARG A 84 12.18 -6.37 4.57
N GLY A 85 12.77 -5.62 3.64
CA GLY A 85 12.09 -4.54 2.93
C GLY A 85 10.92 -5.07 2.10
N LEU A 86 9.75 -4.46 2.27
CA LEU A 86 8.52 -4.82 1.55
C LEU A 86 8.14 -3.78 0.50
N PHE A 87 8.28 -2.50 0.83
CA PHE A 87 7.81 -1.40 -0.01
C PHE A 87 8.57 -0.12 0.32
N THR A 88 8.81 0.72 -0.67
CA THR A 88 9.41 2.05 -0.48
C THR A 88 8.49 3.10 -1.07
N LEU A 89 8.08 4.06 -0.24
CA LEU A 89 7.38 5.25 -0.70
C LEU A 89 8.38 6.40 -0.82
N ALA A 90 8.66 6.82 -2.06
CA ALA A 90 9.53 7.94 -2.34
C ALA A 90 8.71 9.19 -2.68
N GLY A 91 9.07 10.30 -2.04
CA GLY A 91 8.58 11.63 -2.34
C GLY A 91 9.47 12.38 -3.32
N PRO A 92 9.03 13.57 -3.78
CA PRO A 92 9.78 14.36 -4.74
C PRO A 92 11.07 14.89 -4.10
N SER A 93 12.20 14.72 -4.78
CA SER A 93 13.53 15.08 -4.28
C SER A 93 13.75 16.58 -4.00
N HIS A 94 12.91 17.45 -4.57
CA HIS A 94 13.02 18.90 -4.42
C HIS A 94 12.36 19.44 -3.13
N PHE A 95 11.57 18.63 -2.43
CA PHE A 95 11.01 19.01 -1.14
C PHE A 95 11.91 18.53 0.00
N GLN A 96 12.21 19.43 0.92
CA GLN A 96 13.11 19.16 2.06
C GLN A 96 12.37 18.69 3.32
N MET A 97 11.04 18.88 3.37
CA MET A 97 10.21 18.52 4.52
C MET A 97 9.09 17.59 4.07
N ILE A 98 9.29 16.30 4.30
CA ILE A 98 8.32 15.24 4.01
C ILE A 98 8.17 14.40 5.27
N ASP A 99 6.93 14.23 5.73
CA ASP A 99 6.61 13.27 6.79
C ASP A 99 5.91 12.04 6.22
N PHE A 100 6.09 10.92 6.90
CA PHE A 100 5.54 9.63 6.54
C PHE A 100 4.81 9.01 7.73
N ASP A 101 3.64 8.44 7.52
CA ASP A 101 2.89 7.79 8.60
C ASP A 101 2.36 6.43 8.15
N LEU A 102 2.50 5.42 9.01
CA LEU A 102 2.09 4.04 8.73
C LEU A 102 0.96 3.64 9.69
N LYS A 103 -0.13 3.10 9.13
CA LYS A 103 -1.27 2.59 9.89
C LYS A 103 -1.59 1.16 9.49
N LEU A 104 -1.96 0.37 10.49
CA LEU A 104 -2.64 -0.91 10.29
C LEU A 104 -4.14 -0.64 10.19
N ILE A 105 -4.74 -0.96 9.04
CA ILE A 105 -6.14 -0.67 8.74
C ILE A 105 -7.02 -1.87 9.08
N THR A 106 -6.72 -3.04 8.48
CA THR A 106 -7.43 -4.28 8.75
C THR A 106 -6.49 -5.48 8.75
N VAL A 107 -6.86 -6.50 9.50
CA VAL A 107 -6.25 -7.83 9.49
C VAL A 107 -7.37 -8.84 9.46
N ASP A 108 -7.39 -9.69 8.43
CA ASP A 108 -8.27 -10.84 8.33
C ASP A 108 -7.41 -12.10 8.37
N ALA A 109 -7.48 -12.82 9.49
CA ALA A 109 -6.68 -14.01 9.76
C ALA A 109 -7.58 -15.23 9.90
N ALA A 110 -7.13 -16.38 9.40
CA ALA A 110 -7.85 -17.63 9.59
C ALA A 110 -8.03 -17.96 11.10
N PRO A 111 -9.08 -18.71 11.51
CA PRO A 111 -9.45 -18.90 12.92
C PRO A 111 -8.37 -19.44 13.86
N HIS A 112 -7.35 -20.13 13.33
CA HIS A 112 -6.26 -20.74 14.10
C HIS A 112 -4.93 -20.00 13.97
N VAL A 113 -4.91 -18.93 13.21
CA VAL A 113 -3.71 -18.14 12.92
C VAL A 113 -3.73 -16.89 13.79
N LYS A 114 -2.61 -16.59 14.45
CA LYS A 114 -2.52 -15.38 15.27
C LYS A 114 -2.56 -14.14 14.37
N PRO A 115 -3.54 -13.22 14.55
CA PRO A 115 -3.61 -12.01 13.77
C PRO A 115 -2.36 -11.16 13.96
N VAL A 116 -1.85 -10.62 12.84
CA VAL A 116 -0.76 -9.65 12.85
C VAL A 116 -1.15 -8.38 13.61
N ASP A 117 -0.17 -7.77 14.27
CA ASP A 117 -0.27 -6.42 14.83
C ASP A 117 0.79 -5.48 14.23
N ILE A 118 0.69 -4.19 14.52
CA ILE A 118 1.56 -3.17 13.92
C ILE A 118 3.06 -3.38 14.20
N HIS A 119 3.44 -4.09 15.28
CA HIS A 119 4.83 -4.34 15.64
C HIS A 119 5.52 -5.41 14.77
N TYR A 120 4.78 -6.04 13.86
CA TYR A 120 5.36 -6.87 12.80
C TYR A 120 6.03 -6.01 11.73
N PHE A 121 5.70 -4.73 11.68
CA PHE A 121 6.20 -3.79 10.69
C PHE A 121 7.08 -2.72 11.32
N GLY A 122 8.05 -2.24 10.56
CA GLY A 122 8.87 -1.09 10.91
C GLY A 122 8.94 -0.12 9.74
N LEU A 123 8.87 1.17 10.03
CA LEU A 123 9.02 2.22 9.02
C LEU A 123 10.36 2.93 9.21
N GLU A 124 11.25 2.78 8.23
CA GLU A 124 12.54 3.48 8.20
C GLU A 124 12.42 4.73 7.33
N LYS A 125 12.36 5.89 7.98
CA LYS A 125 12.23 7.18 7.30
C LYS A 125 13.61 7.77 6.96
N ARG A 126 13.73 8.28 5.75
CA ARG A 126 14.84 9.12 5.26
C ARG A 126 14.27 10.47 4.81
N THR A 127 15.12 11.36 4.31
CA THR A 127 14.75 12.72 3.93
C THR A 127 13.56 12.81 2.97
N ASN A 128 13.52 11.93 1.96
CA ASN A 128 12.50 11.95 0.91
C ASN A 128 11.93 10.57 0.60
N GLU A 129 12.17 9.57 1.43
CA GLU A 129 11.64 8.23 1.25
C GLU A 129 11.40 7.54 2.58
N ALA A 130 10.45 6.62 2.61
CA ALA A 130 10.25 5.73 3.73
C ALA A 130 10.17 4.28 3.25
N GLN A 131 10.98 3.42 3.86
CA GLN A 131 10.99 1.98 3.60
C GLN A 131 10.18 1.25 4.67
N LEU A 132 9.14 0.54 4.23
CA LEU A 132 8.40 -0.41 5.05
C LEU A 132 9.17 -1.72 5.11
N ASN A 133 9.47 -2.17 6.33
CA ASN A 133 10.15 -3.43 6.61
C ASN A 133 9.25 -4.38 7.39
N LEU A 134 9.28 -5.66 7.04
CA LEU A 134 8.77 -6.75 7.84
C LEU A 134 9.82 -7.15 8.89
N ARG A 135 9.48 -7.01 10.17
CA ARG A 135 10.36 -7.27 11.32
C ARG A 135 10.18 -8.66 11.91
N LYS A 136 9.01 -9.28 11.71
CA LYS A 136 8.65 -10.59 12.27
C LYS A 136 8.01 -11.45 11.20
N SER A 137 8.28 -12.75 11.25
CA SER A 137 7.64 -13.70 10.36
C SER A 137 6.14 -13.78 10.64
N ILE A 138 5.34 -13.95 9.60
CA ILE A 138 3.88 -14.00 9.69
C ILE A 138 3.42 -15.41 9.34
N GLU A 139 2.68 -16.03 10.24
CA GLU A 139 1.95 -17.28 9.98
C GLU A 139 0.75 -16.98 9.09
N GLY A 140 0.56 -17.73 8.00
CA GLY A 140 -0.58 -17.58 7.10
C GLY A 140 -1.64 -18.67 7.27
N PRO A 141 -2.78 -18.55 6.58
CA PRO A 141 -3.15 -17.47 5.68
C PRO A 141 -3.75 -16.25 6.41
N GLN A 142 -3.37 -15.05 5.98
CA GLN A 142 -3.92 -13.77 6.45
C GLN A 142 -3.91 -12.72 5.34
N ASP A 143 -4.89 -11.83 5.34
CA ASP A 143 -4.94 -10.63 4.51
C ASP A 143 -4.82 -9.37 5.37
N ILE A 144 -3.85 -8.52 5.04
CA ILE A 144 -3.49 -7.35 5.85
C ILE A 144 -3.55 -6.09 4.99
N GLU A 145 -4.30 -5.08 5.42
CA GLU A 145 -4.29 -3.74 4.81
C GLU A 145 -3.46 -2.78 5.68
N LEU A 146 -2.39 -2.25 5.10
CA LEU A 146 -1.62 -1.13 5.64
C LEU A 146 -1.88 0.13 4.82
N GLU A 147 -1.86 1.27 5.48
CA GLU A 147 -1.87 2.59 4.84
C GLU A 147 -0.57 3.32 5.16
N LEU A 148 0.24 3.60 4.13
CA LEU A 148 1.43 4.43 4.23
C LEU A 148 1.15 5.77 3.56
N SER A 149 1.09 6.83 4.36
CA SER A 149 0.86 8.19 3.86
C SER A 149 2.15 9.01 3.83
N MET A 150 2.23 9.92 2.87
CA MET A 150 3.31 10.88 2.72
C MET A 150 2.71 12.29 2.68
N SER A 151 3.15 13.16 3.59
CA SER A 151 2.74 14.56 3.66
C SER A 151 3.92 15.47 3.34
N VAL A 152 3.78 16.28 2.30
CA VAL A 152 4.79 17.22 1.83
C VAL A 152 4.48 18.60 2.37
N PHE A 153 5.49 19.26 2.95
CA PHE A 153 5.37 20.60 3.50
C PHE A 153 6.21 21.61 2.71
N GLN A 154 5.65 22.80 2.48
CA GLN A 154 6.33 23.92 1.84
C GLN A 154 6.12 25.17 2.69
N ASN A 155 7.21 25.85 3.08
CA ASN A 155 7.17 27.04 3.95
C ASN A 155 6.42 26.82 5.28
N GLY A 156 6.43 25.59 5.81
CA GLY A 156 5.74 25.22 7.05
C GLY A 156 4.25 24.86 6.88
N GLU A 157 3.69 24.98 5.68
CA GLU A 157 2.30 24.61 5.38
C GLU A 157 2.21 23.27 4.63
N LEU A 158 1.11 22.54 4.83
CA LEU A 158 0.84 21.30 4.11
C LEU A 158 0.62 21.63 2.63
N TYR A 159 1.55 21.19 1.79
CA TYR A 159 1.46 21.36 0.34
C TYR A 159 0.60 20.26 -0.29
N GLY A 160 0.72 19.04 0.22
CA GLY A 160 -0.05 17.92 -0.31
C GLY A 160 0.26 16.59 0.35
N THR A 161 -0.68 15.64 0.19
CA THR A 161 -0.54 14.28 0.72
C THR A 161 -0.70 13.26 -0.39
N ASN A 162 0.00 12.13 -0.32
CA ASN A 162 -0.28 10.94 -1.12
C ASN A 162 -0.40 9.73 -0.20
N VAL A 163 -1.25 8.78 -0.57
CA VAL A 163 -1.52 7.59 0.23
C VAL A 163 -1.21 6.34 -0.59
N ALA A 164 -0.40 5.44 -0.04
CA ALA A 164 -0.17 4.11 -0.57
C ALA A 164 -0.94 3.10 0.30
N LYS A 165 -1.96 2.48 -0.27
CA LYS A 165 -2.62 1.31 0.29
C LYS A 165 -1.81 0.07 -0.08
N LEU A 166 -1.44 -0.70 0.94
CA LEU A 166 -0.64 -1.92 0.78
C LEU A 166 -1.49 -3.09 1.27
N PHE A 167 -1.78 -4.02 0.37
CA PHE A 167 -2.53 -5.24 0.64
C PHE A 167 -1.54 -6.41 0.65
N LEU A 168 -1.20 -6.88 1.84
CA LEU A 168 -0.30 -8.00 2.03
C LEU A 168 -1.15 -9.28 2.10
N MET A 169 -0.93 -10.18 1.14
CA MET A 169 -1.59 -11.49 1.07
C MET A 169 -0.61 -12.55 1.54
N ILE A 170 -0.83 -13.07 2.74
CA ILE A 170 0.00 -14.12 3.32
C ILE A 170 -0.56 -15.47 2.90
N SER A 171 0.23 -16.25 2.17
CA SER A 171 -0.11 -17.59 1.73
C SER A 171 -0.28 -18.55 2.92
N ALA A 172 -1.09 -19.60 2.77
CA ALA A 172 -1.14 -20.72 3.72
C ALA A 172 0.12 -21.61 3.68
N TYR A 173 0.97 -21.45 2.67
CA TYR A 173 2.14 -22.30 2.40
C TYR A 173 3.45 -21.55 2.66
N GLU A 174 4.50 -22.29 2.99
CA GLU A 174 5.85 -21.78 3.31
C GLU A 174 6.83 -21.80 2.12
N TYR A 175 6.37 -22.24 0.93
CA TYR A 175 7.20 -22.50 -0.26
C TYR A 175 6.76 -21.73 -1.49
#